data_AF-A0A7X7K2N8-F1
#
_entry.id   AF-A0A7X7K2N8-F1
#
_cell.length_a   1.000
_cell.length_b   1.000
_cell.length_c   1.000
_cell.angle_alpha   90.00
_cell.angle_beta   90.00
_cell.angle_gamma   90.00
#
_symmetry.space_group_name_H-M   'P 1'
#
loop_
_entity.id
_entity.type
_entity.pdbx_description
1 polymer ?
#
loop_
_entity_poly.entity_id
_entity_poly.type
_entity_poly.pdbx_seq_one_letter_code
_entity_poly.pdbx_strand_id
1 'polypeptide(L)'
;LDAAYQADVTIPDDTQIAAGEAFTKTWRIRNSGTCAWDTDYQLAFVDGERMGGDDAEEVPVTAPGEDVDVSVRLVAPTEPGTYRGNWRICGTEAGCFGSQVYVQIVVPGEETDQTPLPPALVTLEKDGLRLAVQEIAWDEKLGIWEAGPGEVYLSLYIVATNDSGEVATFNPLDFATIDGNGEVNGTSILAERAPKFNLCLAAPGDVCQGWWTTQMVDQPETRAGVVFRWKPDWFDAPVEVSLPTE
;
A
#
# COMPACT_ATOMS: atom_id res chain seq x y z
N LEU A 1 -2.57 13.19 41.80
CA LEU A 1 -3.35 12.76 40.63
C LEU A 1 -2.39 12.18 39.62
N ASP A 2 -2.63 10.96 39.18
CA ASP A 2 -1.81 10.33 38.15
C ASP A 2 -2.63 9.25 37.43
N ALA A 3 -2.29 8.96 36.18
CA ALA A 3 -2.96 7.97 35.34
C ALA A 3 -1.94 7.16 34.54
N ALA A 4 -2.15 5.84 34.45
CA ALA A 4 -1.28 4.95 33.69
C ALA A 4 -2.08 4.17 32.65
N TYR A 5 -1.65 4.24 31.38
CA TYR A 5 -2.18 3.37 30.33
C TYR A 5 -1.92 1.90 30.69
N GLN A 6 -2.91 1.04 30.46
CA GLN A 6 -2.79 -0.41 30.63
C GLN A 6 -2.89 -1.14 29.30
N ALA A 7 -3.90 -0.83 28.48
CA ALA A 7 -4.14 -1.51 27.21
C ALA A 7 -5.07 -0.74 26.28
N ASP A 8 -4.93 -0.99 24.99
CA ASP A 8 -5.99 -0.80 24.00
C ASP A 8 -6.97 -1.96 24.11
N VAL A 9 -8.20 -1.67 24.54
CA VAL A 9 -9.27 -2.67 24.68
C VAL A 9 -9.93 -2.91 23.32
N THR A 10 -10.11 -1.85 22.54
CA THR A 10 -10.57 -1.93 21.14
C THR A 10 -9.63 -1.15 20.22
N ILE A 11 -9.67 -1.49 18.93
CA ILE A 11 -8.95 -0.83 17.84
C ILE A 11 -7.44 -0.72 18.16
N PRO A 12 -6.68 -1.82 18.08
CA PRO A 12 -5.22 -1.76 18.16
C PRO A 12 -4.65 -0.74 17.18
N ASP A 13 -3.42 -0.29 17.44
CA ASP A 13 -2.74 0.63 16.54
C ASP A 13 -2.66 0.07 15.11
N ASP A 14 -2.81 0.97 14.14
CA ASP A 14 -2.78 0.68 12.69
C ASP A 14 -3.93 -0.21 12.20
N THR A 15 -5.01 -0.34 12.98
CA THR A 15 -6.25 -0.96 12.51
C THR A 15 -6.75 -0.22 11.26
N GLN A 16 -7.02 -0.98 10.20
CA GLN A 16 -7.63 -0.44 8.98
C GLN A 16 -9.13 -0.25 9.20
N ILE A 17 -9.62 0.96 8.91
CA ILE A 17 -11.03 1.33 9.06
C ILE A 17 -11.49 2.00 7.75
N ALA A 18 -12.66 1.62 7.24
CA ALA A 18 -13.13 2.15 5.98
C ALA A 18 -13.36 3.67 6.05
N ALA A 19 -13.18 4.36 4.94
CA ALA A 19 -13.41 5.80 4.83
C ALA A 19 -14.82 6.19 5.32
N GLY A 20 -14.92 7.12 6.28
CA GLY A 20 -16.18 7.56 6.86
C GLY A 20 -16.86 6.56 7.81
N GLU A 21 -16.24 5.42 8.12
CA GLU A 21 -16.80 4.44 9.04
C GLU A 21 -16.73 4.95 10.49
N ALA A 22 -17.85 4.79 11.21
CA ALA A 22 -17.91 5.09 12.63
C ALA A 22 -17.38 3.92 13.45
N PHE A 23 -16.52 4.20 14.43
CA PHE A 23 -15.92 3.20 15.31
C PHE A 23 -15.84 3.70 16.76
N THR A 24 -15.65 2.78 17.70
CA THR A 24 -15.49 3.11 19.12
C THR A 24 -14.14 2.64 19.63
N LYS A 25 -13.31 3.60 20.02
CA LYS A 25 -12.02 3.34 20.66
C LYS A 25 -12.21 3.23 22.16
N THR A 26 -11.64 2.21 22.78
CA THR A 26 -11.66 2.00 24.24
C THR A 26 -10.26 1.74 24.75
N TRP A 27 -9.85 2.48 25.77
CA TRP A 27 -8.60 2.25 26.50
C TRP A 27 -8.91 1.78 27.91
N ARG A 28 -8.05 0.91 28.44
CA ARG A 28 -7.97 0.62 29.87
C ARG A 28 -6.92 1.53 30.50
N ILE A 29 -7.34 2.30 31.49
CA ILE A 29 -6.50 3.26 32.20
C ILE A 29 -6.59 2.98 33.70
N ARG A 30 -5.45 3.03 34.39
CA ARG A 30 -5.36 2.87 35.83
C ARG A 30 -5.24 4.21 36.53
N ASN A 31 -5.97 4.41 37.63
CA ASN A 31 -5.65 5.47 38.58
C ASN A 31 -4.40 5.11 39.37
N SER A 32 -3.23 5.53 38.88
CA SER A 32 -1.93 5.32 39.53
C SER A 32 -1.61 6.36 40.62
N GLY A 33 -2.53 7.30 40.86
CA GLY A 33 -2.39 8.34 41.88
C GLY A 33 -2.81 7.88 43.28
N THR A 34 -2.89 8.85 44.19
CA THR A 34 -3.35 8.68 45.57
C THR A 34 -4.74 9.26 45.84
N CYS A 35 -5.32 9.98 44.88
CA CYS A 35 -6.65 10.59 44.98
C CYS A 35 -7.63 9.86 44.06
N ALA A 36 -8.88 9.67 44.51
CA ALA A 36 -9.92 9.13 43.66
C ALA A 36 -10.24 10.10 42.51
N TRP A 37 -10.55 9.56 41.35
CA TRP A 37 -11.20 10.32 40.28
C TRP A 37 -12.69 10.30 40.56
N ASP A 38 -13.28 11.48 40.75
CA ASP A 38 -14.71 11.69 40.86
C ASP A 38 -15.25 12.32 39.56
N THR A 39 -16.42 12.96 39.62
CA THR A 39 -17.08 13.55 38.46
C THR A 39 -16.37 14.79 37.89
N ASP A 40 -15.34 15.30 38.56
CA ASP A 40 -14.60 16.49 38.10
C ASP A 40 -13.52 16.14 37.06
N TYR A 41 -13.36 14.86 36.72
CA TYR A 41 -12.36 14.36 35.78
C TYR A 41 -12.99 13.82 34.49
N GLN A 42 -12.36 14.17 33.37
CA GLN A 42 -12.78 13.76 32.04
C GLN A 42 -11.55 13.34 31.22
N LEU A 43 -11.76 12.51 30.20
CA LEU A 43 -10.77 12.21 29.19
C LEU A 43 -10.91 13.25 28.08
N ALA A 44 -9.99 14.20 28.01
CA ALA A 44 -10.05 15.30 27.05
C ALA A 44 -9.10 15.10 25.88
N PHE A 45 -9.51 15.57 24.70
CA PHE A 45 -8.66 15.63 23.52
C PHE A 45 -7.54 16.65 23.73
N VAL A 46 -6.32 16.28 23.34
CA VAL A 46 -5.13 17.13 23.53
C VAL A 46 -4.65 17.68 22.19
N ASP A 47 -4.33 16.81 21.24
CA ASP A 47 -3.83 17.16 19.91
C ASP A 47 -3.98 16.01 18.91
N GLY A 48 -3.58 16.27 17.66
CA GLY A 48 -3.69 15.33 16.54
C GLY A 48 -4.98 15.51 15.75
N GLU A 49 -5.47 14.41 15.18
CA GLU A 49 -6.76 14.35 14.48
C GLU A 49 -7.85 13.86 15.43
N ARG A 50 -8.93 14.64 15.51
CA ARG A 50 -10.04 14.38 16.42
C ARG A 50 -10.99 13.33 15.86
N MET A 51 -11.01 13.13 14.54
CA MET A 51 -11.86 12.11 13.88
C MET A 51 -13.35 12.26 14.27
N GLY A 52 -13.82 13.50 14.42
CA GLY A 52 -15.21 13.79 14.80
C GLY A 52 -15.58 13.44 16.25
N GLY A 53 -14.64 13.05 17.11
CA GLY A 53 -14.88 12.85 18.53
C GLY A 53 -15.17 14.14 19.29
N ASP A 54 -15.77 14.04 20.47
CA ASP A 54 -16.09 15.18 21.33
C ASP A 54 -14.82 15.85 21.92
N ASP A 55 -14.97 16.96 22.65
CA ASP A 55 -13.84 17.61 23.33
C ASP A 55 -13.38 16.86 24.58
N ALA A 56 -14.32 16.18 25.24
CA ALA A 56 -14.07 15.42 26.43
C ALA A 56 -15.13 14.33 26.62
N GLU A 57 -14.72 13.20 27.18
CA GLU A 57 -15.59 12.10 27.59
C GLU A 57 -15.58 11.95 29.10
N GLU A 58 -16.73 11.63 29.68
CA GLU A 58 -16.83 11.37 31.13
C GLU A 58 -16.00 10.14 31.50
N VAL A 59 -15.24 10.26 32.59
CA VAL A 59 -14.48 9.13 33.15
C VAL A 59 -15.26 8.60 34.36
N PRO A 60 -15.55 7.29 34.43
CA PRO A 60 -16.20 6.72 35.59
C PRO A 60 -15.41 6.96 36.89
N VAL A 61 -16.12 7.10 38.01
CA VAL A 61 -15.51 7.27 39.34
C VAL A 61 -14.56 6.10 39.61
N THR A 62 -13.28 6.41 39.84
CA THR A 62 -12.20 5.40 39.90
C THR A 62 -11.31 5.64 41.12
N ALA A 63 -11.28 4.67 42.03
CA ALA A 63 -10.46 4.74 43.24
C ALA A 63 -8.96 4.59 42.94
N PRO A 64 -8.05 5.06 43.83
CA PRO A 64 -6.63 4.83 43.71
C PRO A 64 -6.30 3.34 43.56
N GLY A 65 -5.52 3.00 42.53
CA GLY A 65 -5.12 1.65 42.23
C GLY A 65 -6.11 0.84 41.39
N GLU A 66 -7.29 1.36 41.04
CA GLU A 66 -8.27 0.66 40.20
C GLU A 66 -8.09 1.01 38.71
N ASP A 67 -8.53 0.08 37.85
CA ASP A 67 -8.57 0.24 36.40
C ASP A 67 -9.98 0.64 35.94
N VAL A 68 -10.05 1.41 34.86
CA VAL A 68 -11.30 1.82 34.21
C VAL A 68 -11.16 1.78 32.69
N ASP A 69 -12.23 1.35 32.03
CA ASP A 69 -12.33 1.40 30.57
C ASP A 69 -13.05 2.68 30.17
N VAL A 70 -12.41 3.49 29.31
CA VAL A 70 -12.97 4.75 28.81
C VAL A 70 -13.05 4.68 27.30
N SER A 71 -14.21 5.03 26.75
CA SER A 71 -14.51 4.91 25.33
C SER A 71 -14.79 6.27 24.69
N VAL A 72 -14.43 6.40 23.40
CA VAL A 72 -14.74 7.56 22.56
C VAL A 72 -15.31 7.07 21.24
N ARG A 73 -16.37 7.72 20.76
CA ARG A 73 -16.93 7.46 19.43
C ARG A 73 -16.25 8.36 18.41
N LEU A 74 -15.78 7.75 17.33
CA LEU A 74 -14.98 8.42 16.29
C LEU A 74 -15.51 8.03 14.91
N VAL A 75 -15.18 8.82 13.91
CA VAL A 75 -15.47 8.59 12.49
C VAL A 75 -14.18 8.70 11.71
N ALA A 76 -13.81 7.63 11.01
CA ALA A 76 -12.63 7.62 10.17
C ALA A 76 -12.71 8.72 9.09
N PRO A 77 -11.64 9.49 8.86
CA PRO A 77 -11.61 10.45 7.76
C PRO A 77 -11.91 9.81 6.40
N THR A 78 -12.38 10.60 5.44
CA THR A 78 -12.71 10.10 4.10
C THR A 78 -11.50 10.00 3.18
N GLU A 79 -10.44 10.75 3.49
CA GLU A 79 -9.20 10.70 2.73
C GLU A 79 -8.34 9.51 3.21
N PRO A 80 -7.66 8.81 2.30
CA PRO A 80 -6.69 7.78 2.67
C PRO A 80 -5.52 8.35 3.48
N GLY A 81 -5.07 7.60 4.49
CA GLY A 81 -3.92 7.99 5.29
C GLY A 81 -3.88 7.34 6.66
N THR A 82 -2.80 7.62 7.40
CA THR A 82 -2.67 7.27 8.81
C THR A 82 -3.10 8.45 9.66
N TYR A 83 -4.06 8.23 10.55
CA TYR A 83 -4.61 9.26 11.41
C TYR A 83 -4.39 8.92 12.87
N ARG A 84 -4.00 9.91 13.67
CA ARG A 84 -3.75 9.76 15.10
C ARG A 84 -4.39 10.86 15.92
N GLY A 85 -5.15 10.48 16.94
CA GLY A 85 -5.74 11.39 17.93
C GLY A 85 -5.23 11.09 19.33
N ASN A 86 -4.85 12.13 20.08
CA ASN A 86 -4.26 11.98 21.42
C ASN A 86 -5.19 12.55 22.50
N TRP A 87 -5.30 11.82 23.61
CA TRP A 87 -6.23 12.09 24.70
C TRP A 87 -5.55 11.96 26.07
N ARG A 88 -6.05 12.68 27.07
CA ARG A 88 -5.49 12.66 28.42
C ARG A 88 -6.54 12.96 29.46
N ILE A 89 -6.38 12.40 30.67
CA ILE A 89 -7.26 12.72 31.80
C ILE A 89 -6.97 14.15 32.26
N CYS A 90 -8.03 14.96 32.39
CA CYS A 90 -7.97 16.34 32.86
C CYS A 90 -9.03 16.57 33.93
N GLY A 91 -8.69 17.38 34.94
CA GLY A 91 -9.63 17.84 35.96
C GLY A 91 -9.84 19.35 35.89
N THR A 92 -11.00 19.84 36.31
CA THR A 92 -11.38 21.27 36.23
C THR A 92 -10.38 22.22 36.90
N GLU A 93 -9.83 21.83 38.05
CA GLU A 93 -8.81 22.63 38.78
C GLU A 93 -7.38 22.10 38.62
N ALA A 94 -7.23 20.82 38.26
CA ALA A 94 -5.95 20.12 38.25
C ALA A 94 -5.19 20.24 36.90
N GLY A 95 -5.87 20.65 35.83
CA GLY A 95 -5.35 20.50 34.48
C GLY A 95 -5.21 19.03 34.08
N CYS A 96 -4.46 18.76 33.01
CA CYS A 96 -4.27 17.41 32.47
C CYS A 96 -3.08 16.68 33.10
N PHE A 97 -3.24 15.42 33.47
CA PHE A 97 -2.24 14.63 34.19
C PHE A 97 -2.13 13.19 33.69
N GLY A 98 -1.12 12.47 34.18
CA GLY A 98 -0.89 11.06 33.83
C GLY A 98 -0.46 10.83 32.39
N SER A 99 -0.54 9.57 31.96
CA SER A 99 -0.16 9.13 30.63
C SER A 99 -1.12 9.68 29.57
N GLN A 100 -0.58 10.06 28.42
CA GLN A 100 -1.36 10.30 27.22
C GLN A 100 -1.73 8.95 26.60
N VAL A 101 -2.99 8.78 26.21
CA VAL A 101 -3.47 7.65 25.42
C VAL A 101 -3.77 8.13 24.00
N TYR A 102 -3.76 7.24 23.02
CA TYR A 102 -3.99 7.63 21.64
C TYR A 102 -4.72 6.55 20.86
N VAL A 103 -5.31 6.98 19.75
CA VAL A 103 -5.85 6.11 18.71
C VAL A 103 -5.06 6.37 17.44
N GLN A 104 -4.63 5.30 16.77
CA GLN A 104 -4.00 5.38 15.45
C GLN A 104 -4.69 4.39 14.52
N ILE A 105 -5.25 4.89 13.41
CA ILE A 105 -5.94 4.09 12.40
C ILE A 105 -5.34 4.36 11.02
N VAL A 106 -5.56 3.42 10.11
CA VAL A 106 -5.27 3.59 8.69
C VAL A 106 -6.59 3.62 7.94
N VAL A 107 -6.86 4.70 7.24
CA VAL A 107 -7.91 4.73 6.21
C VAL A 107 -7.23 4.25 4.94
N PRO A 108 -7.57 3.05 4.44
CA PRO A 108 -6.97 2.56 3.21
C PRO A 108 -7.33 3.51 2.06
N GLY A 109 -6.47 3.54 1.05
CA GLY A 109 -6.88 4.05 -0.26
C GLY A 109 -8.20 3.40 -0.67
N GLU A 110 -9.01 4.10 -1.47
CA GLU A 110 -9.79 3.31 -2.43
C GLU A 110 -8.75 2.41 -3.10
N GLU A 111 -8.85 1.09 -2.91
CA GLU A 111 -8.31 0.16 -3.89
C GLU A 111 -8.83 0.73 -5.21
N THR A 112 -7.95 1.29 -6.04
CA THR A 112 -8.36 1.74 -7.35
C THR A 112 -9.04 0.54 -7.96
N ASP A 113 -10.36 0.63 -8.05
CA ASP A 113 -11.28 -0.38 -8.54
C ASP A 113 -10.55 -1.05 -9.69
N GLN A 114 -10.16 -2.32 -9.50
CA GLN A 114 -9.64 -3.12 -10.59
C GLN A 114 -10.81 -3.20 -11.57
N THR A 115 -10.90 -2.23 -12.48
CA THR A 115 -11.55 -2.42 -13.77
C THR A 115 -11.07 -3.79 -14.19
N PRO A 116 -11.95 -4.79 -14.37
CA PRO A 116 -11.55 -6.17 -14.53
C PRO A 116 -10.45 -6.17 -15.57
N LEU A 117 -9.25 -6.49 -15.10
CA LEU A 117 -8.05 -6.35 -15.89
C LEU A 117 -8.32 -7.08 -17.21
N PRO A 118 -8.11 -6.43 -18.37
CA PRO A 118 -8.33 -7.11 -19.64
C PRO A 118 -7.64 -8.48 -19.61
N PRO A 119 -8.25 -9.52 -20.21
CA PRO A 119 -7.68 -10.86 -20.18
C PRO A 119 -6.21 -10.80 -20.59
N ALA A 120 -5.34 -11.41 -19.79
CA ALA A 120 -3.92 -11.45 -20.09
C ALA A 120 -3.72 -12.04 -21.49
N LEU A 121 -2.94 -11.35 -22.32
CA LEU A 121 -2.54 -11.82 -23.64
C LEU A 121 -1.64 -13.04 -23.51
N VAL A 122 -0.72 -12.97 -22.54
CA VAL A 122 0.18 -14.05 -22.16
C VAL A 122 0.42 -14.04 -20.66
N THR A 123 0.83 -15.20 -20.12
CA THR A 123 1.17 -15.34 -18.70
C THR A 123 2.41 -16.21 -18.56
N LEU A 124 3.33 -15.77 -17.70
CA LEU A 124 4.50 -16.52 -17.23
C LEU A 124 4.29 -16.82 -15.74
N GLU A 125 4.54 -18.05 -15.32
CA GLU A 125 4.41 -18.46 -13.93
C GLU A 125 5.64 -19.25 -13.51
N LYS A 126 6.12 -18.97 -12.29
CA LYS A 126 7.19 -19.72 -11.65
C LYS A 126 7.13 -19.57 -10.14
N ASP A 127 7.15 -20.69 -9.42
CA ASP A 127 7.24 -20.75 -7.95
C ASP A 127 6.19 -19.92 -7.19
N GLY A 128 4.97 -19.83 -7.72
CA GLY A 128 3.89 -19.02 -7.14
C GLY A 128 3.96 -17.54 -7.49
N LEU A 129 4.92 -17.12 -8.32
CA LEU A 129 4.98 -15.78 -8.88
C LEU A 129 4.47 -15.79 -10.32
N ARG A 130 3.69 -14.78 -10.67
CA ARG A 130 3.05 -14.68 -11.99
C ARG A 130 3.33 -13.33 -12.63
N LEU A 131 3.67 -13.31 -13.91
CA LEU A 131 3.66 -12.12 -14.77
C LEU A 131 2.66 -12.29 -15.89
N ALA A 132 1.70 -11.39 -15.97
CA ALA A 132 0.75 -11.28 -17.06
C ALA A 132 1.08 -10.04 -17.92
N VAL A 133 1.11 -10.20 -19.24
CA VAL A 133 1.12 -9.06 -20.17
C VAL A 133 -0.31 -8.83 -20.62
N GLN A 134 -0.83 -7.64 -20.36
CA GLN A 134 -2.24 -7.31 -20.65
C GLN A 134 -2.42 -6.45 -21.89
N GLU A 135 -1.44 -5.62 -22.19
CA GLU A 135 -1.46 -4.74 -23.35
C GLU A 135 -0.05 -4.71 -23.96
N ILE A 136 -0.01 -4.64 -25.28
CA ILE A 136 1.21 -4.47 -26.08
C ILE A 136 1.00 -3.22 -26.91
N ALA A 137 2.00 -2.35 -26.93
CA ALA A 137 1.99 -1.15 -27.74
C ALA A 137 3.32 -0.94 -28.45
N TRP A 138 3.23 -0.53 -29.70
CA TRP A 138 4.35 -0.15 -30.54
C TRP A 138 4.26 1.34 -30.83
N ASP A 139 5.26 2.09 -30.37
CA ASP A 139 5.27 3.54 -30.45
C ASP A 139 6.55 4.02 -31.14
N GLU A 140 6.43 4.88 -32.15
CA GLU A 140 7.58 5.62 -32.71
C GLU A 140 7.99 6.79 -31.79
N LYS A 141 7.10 7.18 -30.86
CA LYS A 141 7.28 8.32 -29.97
C LYS A 141 6.60 8.11 -28.62
N LEU A 142 7.33 8.35 -27.53
CA LEU A 142 6.82 8.34 -26.16
C LEU A 142 7.01 9.72 -25.52
N GLY A 143 5.93 10.50 -25.47
CA GLY A 143 5.95 11.87 -24.96
C GLY A 143 6.86 12.78 -25.80
N ILE A 144 7.99 13.20 -25.22
CA ILE A 144 8.99 14.02 -25.90
C ILE A 144 10.09 13.21 -26.59
N TRP A 145 10.11 11.89 -26.38
CA TRP A 145 11.15 11.00 -26.90
C TRP A 145 10.71 10.38 -28.21
N GLU A 146 11.50 10.55 -29.26
CA GLU A 146 11.31 9.91 -30.56
C GLU A 146 12.29 8.75 -30.69
N ALA A 147 11.83 7.61 -31.19
CA ALA A 147 12.69 6.49 -31.50
C ALA A 147 13.72 6.91 -32.56
N GLY A 148 14.93 6.35 -32.47
CA GLY A 148 15.96 6.60 -33.46
C GLY A 148 15.54 6.16 -34.86
N PRO A 149 16.24 6.62 -35.91
CA PRO A 149 15.93 6.22 -37.29
C PRO A 149 15.95 4.69 -37.47
N GLY A 150 14.81 4.11 -37.83
CA GLY A 150 14.67 2.66 -37.99
C GLY A 150 14.54 1.90 -36.67
N GLU A 151 14.17 2.57 -35.57
CA GLU A 151 13.88 1.98 -34.28
C GLU A 151 12.40 2.19 -33.90
N VAL A 152 11.90 1.35 -33.00
CA VAL A 152 10.55 1.44 -32.45
C VAL A 152 10.59 1.13 -30.94
N TYR A 153 9.70 1.74 -30.17
CA TYR A 153 9.48 1.36 -28.78
C TYR A 153 8.45 0.24 -28.68
N LEU A 154 8.79 -0.78 -27.90
CA LEU A 154 7.86 -1.81 -27.46
C LEU A 154 7.52 -1.56 -25.99
N SER A 155 6.25 -1.31 -25.71
CA SER A 155 5.70 -1.15 -24.36
C SER A 155 4.79 -2.33 -24.02
N LEU A 156 5.04 -2.96 -22.87
CA LEU A 156 4.23 -4.05 -22.31
C LEU A 156 3.60 -3.59 -21.01
N TYR A 157 2.27 -3.69 -20.88
CA TYR A 157 1.61 -3.49 -19.59
C TYR A 157 1.70 -4.78 -18.78
N ILE A 158 2.59 -4.81 -17.80
CA ILE A 158 2.88 -5.96 -16.97
C ILE A 158 2.04 -5.88 -15.70
N VAL A 159 1.41 -6.99 -15.34
CA VAL A 159 0.79 -7.23 -14.05
C VAL A 159 1.50 -8.41 -13.40
N ALA A 160 2.20 -8.15 -12.31
CA ALA A 160 2.89 -9.11 -11.51
C ALA A 160 2.06 -9.46 -10.26
N THR A 161 1.86 -10.74 -9.98
CA THR A 161 1.13 -11.22 -8.80
C THR A 161 2.04 -12.13 -7.98
N ASN A 162 2.04 -11.94 -6.67
CA ASN A 162 2.72 -12.85 -5.74
C ASN A 162 1.70 -13.78 -5.09
N ASP A 163 1.49 -14.96 -5.66
CA ASP A 163 0.66 -16.03 -5.08
C ASP A 163 1.48 -17.00 -4.20
N SER A 164 2.75 -16.68 -3.95
CA SER A 164 3.64 -17.48 -3.11
C SER A 164 3.39 -17.21 -1.61
N GLY A 165 3.99 -18.01 -0.74
CA GLY A 165 3.91 -17.83 0.72
C GLY A 165 4.92 -16.84 1.30
N GLU A 166 5.81 -16.26 0.47
CA GLU A 166 6.90 -15.40 0.91
C GLU A 166 6.84 -14.04 0.20
N VAL A 167 7.53 -13.04 0.75
CA VAL A 167 7.66 -11.74 0.07
C VAL A 167 8.57 -11.90 -1.14
N ALA A 168 8.13 -11.42 -2.30
CA ALA A 168 8.86 -11.50 -3.56
C ALA A 168 9.20 -10.11 -4.10
N THR A 169 10.25 -10.02 -4.92
CA THR A 169 10.63 -8.78 -5.59
C THR A 169 10.46 -8.94 -7.09
N PHE A 170 9.77 -7.99 -7.73
CA PHE A 170 9.71 -7.88 -9.19
C PHE A 170 10.57 -6.69 -9.62
N ASN A 171 11.70 -6.97 -10.25
CA ASN A 171 12.60 -5.94 -10.75
C ASN A 171 12.43 -5.78 -12.27
N PRO A 172 12.18 -4.56 -12.79
CA PRO A 172 12.10 -4.34 -14.24
C PRO A 172 13.40 -4.67 -14.99
N LEU A 173 14.53 -4.83 -14.29
CA LEU A 173 15.79 -5.30 -14.88
C LEU A 173 15.81 -6.81 -15.16
N ASP A 174 14.84 -7.58 -14.63
CA ASP A 174 14.73 -9.02 -14.84
C ASP A 174 13.97 -9.36 -16.13
N PHE A 175 13.47 -8.35 -16.84
CA PHE A 175 12.67 -8.46 -18.04
C PHE A 175 13.51 -8.20 -19.29
N ALA A 176 13.26 -8.98 -20.33
CA ALA A 176 13.80 -8.75 -21.65
C ALA A 176 12.81 -9.24 -22.71
N THR A 177 13.01 -8.80 -23.94
CA THR A 177 12.39 -9.40 -25.11
C THR A 177 13.46 -10.02 -26.00
N ILE A 178 13.05 -11.00 -26.80
CA ILE A 178 13.86 -11.55 -27.90
C ILE A 178 13.09 -11.24 -29.16
N ASP A 179 13.71 -10.57 -30.12
CA ASP A 179 13.08 -10.29 -31.41
C ASP A 179 13.09 -11.53 -32.34
N GLY A 180 12.44 -11.41 -33.50
CA GLY A 180 12.40 -12.48 -34.49
C GLY A 180 13.77 -12.89 -35.07
N ASN A 181 14.81 -12.09 -34.86
CA ASN A 181 16.18 -12.36 -35.25
C ASN A 181 17.00 -13.02 -34.13
N GLY A 182 16.43 -13.17 -32.93
CA GLY A 182 17.10 -13.74 -31.76
C GLY A 182 17.88 -12.71 -30.94
N GLU A 183 17.76 -11.41 -31.23
CA GLU A 183 18.42 -10.35 -30.46
C GLU A 183 17.68 -10.11 -29.15
N VAL A 184 18.44 -10.04 -28.05
CA VAL A 184 17.89 -9.82 -26.71
C VAL A 184 17.87 -8.32 -26.41
N ASN A 185 16.67 -7.77 -26.25
CA ASN A 185 16.42 -6.37 -25.98
C ASN A 185 15.98 -6.19 -24.52
N GLY A 186 16.68 -5.35 -23.75
CA GLY A 186 16.50 -5.19 -22.31
C GLY A 186 16.24 -3.75 -21.86
N THR A 187 16.11 -3.56 -20.55
CA THR A 187 15.71 -2.31 -19.91
C THR A 187 16.86 -1.30 -19.89
N SER A 188 16.91 -0.37 -20.86
CA SER A 188 17.60 0.92 -20.69
C SER A 188 17.21 1.90 -21.79
N ILE A 189 16.06 2.55 -21.63
CA ILE A 189 15.73 3.80 -22.32
C ILE A 189 15.13 4.79 -21.32
N LEU A 190 15.38 6.09 -21.52
CA LEU A 190 14.78 7.18 -20.73
C LEU A 190 13.29 7.39 -21.07
N ALA A 191 12.81 6.78 -22.17
CA ALA A 191 11.47 6.95 -22.71
C ALA A 191 10.52 5.88 -22.16
N GLU A 192 9.48 6.30 -21.46
CA GLU A 192 8.62 5.38 -20.70
C GLU A 192 7.16 5.79 -20.80
N ARG A 193 6.28 4.80 -20.93
CA ARG A 193 4.83 4.98 -20.86
C ARG A 193 4.39 4.99 -19.40
N ALA A 194 3.38 5.79 -19.04
CA ALA A 194 2.86 5.88 -17.68
C ALA A 194 1.55 5.07 -17.52
N PRO A 195 1.29 4.43 -16.35
CA PRO A 195 2.18 4.34 -15.18
C PRO A 195 3.34 3.36 -15.43
N LYS A 196 4.55 3.70 -14.96
CA LYS A 196 5.75 2.87 -15.14
C LYS A 196 5.73 1.64 -14.24
N PHE A 197 6.18 0.50 -14.76
CA PHE A 197 6.52 -0.67 -13.94
C PHE A 197 7.83 -0.41 -13.19
N ASN A 198 7.72 -0.12 -11.89
CA ASN A 198 8.87 0.11 -11.00
C ASN A 198 9.29 -1.17 -10.27
N LEU A 199 10.47 -1.14 -9.65
CA LEU A 199 10.86 -2.16 -8.68
C LEU A 199 9.76 -2.27 -7.60
N CYS A 200 9.26 -3.48 -7.42
CA CYS A 200 8.15 -3.74 -6.52
C CYS A 200 8.50 -4.86 -5.54
N LEU A 201 8.22 -4.64 -4.26
CA LEU A 201 8.28 -5.65 -3.21
C LEU A 201 6.83 -6.06 -2.90
N ALA A 202 6.47 -7.29 -3.25
CA ALA A 202 5.11 -7.82 -3.15
C ALA A 202 5.02 -8.84 -2.02
N ALA A 203 4.15 -8.63 -1.03
CA ALA A 203 3.77 -9.65 -0.07
C ALA A 203 2.84 -10.70 -0.71
N PRO A 204 2.61 -11.86 -0.06
CA PRO A 204 1.61 -12.83 -0.52
C PRO A 204 0.24 -12.19 -0.75
N GLY A 205 -0.29 -12.31 -1.97
CA GLY A 205 -1.54 -11.71 -2.43
C GLY A 205 -1.41 -10.33 -3.09
N ASP A 206 -0.25 -9.69 -3.01
CA ASP A 206 -0.04 -8.36 -3.61
C ASP A 206 0.09 -8.41 -5.13
N VAL A 207 -0.25 -7.28 -5.76
CA VAL A 207 -0.16 -7.06 -7.20
C VAL A 207 0.68 -5.82 -7.49
N CYS A 208 1.62 -5.94 -8.43
CA CYS A 208 2.38 -4.83 -9.00
C CYS A 208 2.01 -4.65 -10.47
N GLN A 209 1.82 -3.43 -10.95
CA GLN A 209 1.47 -3.21 -12.34
C GLN A 209 2.05 -1.93 -12.94
N GLY A 210 2.22 -1.94 -14.26
CA GLY A 210 2.69 -0.78 -15.02
C GLY A 210 3.30 -1.15 -16.37
N TRP A 211 3.66 -0.13 -17.12
CA TRP A 211 4.32 -0.22 -18.40
C TRP A 211 5.82 -0.45 -18.23
N TRP A 212 6.31 -1.52 -18.86
CA TRP A 212 7.72 -1.74 -19.12
C TRP A 212 8.00 -1.47 -20.59
N THR A 213 9.01 -0.65 -20.90
CA THR A 213 9.33 -0.25 -22.27
C THR A 213 10.77 -0.62 -22.62
N THR A 214 10.97 -1.14 -23.82
CA THR A 214 12.28 -1.31 -24.45
C THR A 214 12.28 -0.72 -25.86
N GLN A 215 13.45 -0.57 -26.46
CA GLN A 215 13.63 -0.07 -27.82
C GLN A 215 14.26 -1.16 -28.68
N MET A 216 13.77 -1.30 -29.91
CA MET A 216 14.15 -2.37 -30.83
C MET A 216 14.34 -1.79 -32.23
N VAL A 217 15.15 -2.44 -33.06
CA VAL A 217 15.25 -2.09 -34.49
C VAL A 217 13.95 -2.48 -35.19
N ASP A 218 13.33 -1.57 -35.94
CA ASP A 218 12.06 -1.81 -36.64
C ASP A 218 12.30 -2.53 -37.98
N GLN A 219 12.20 -3.86 -37.95
CA GLN A 219 12.33 -4.74 -39.11
C GLN A 219 11.07 -5.63 -39.23
N PRO A 220 10.78 -6.20 -40.42
CA PRO A 220 9.64 -7.08 -40.61
C PRO A 220 9.59 -8.25 -39.61
N GLU A 221 10.75 -8.79 -39.25
CA GLU A 221 10.89 -9.90 -38.30
C GLU A 221 10.72 -9.47 -36.84
N THR A 222 10.98 -8.19 -36.54
CA THR A 222 10.91 -7.64 -35.17
C THR A 222 9.51 -7.82 -34.57
N ARG A 223 8.45 -7.58 -35.34
CA ARG A 223 7.06 -7.64 -34.85
C ARG A 223 6.43 -9.03 -35.00
N ALA A 224 7.02 -9.92 -35.78
CA ALA A 224 6.44 -11.20 -36.17
C ALA A 224 6.73 -12.36 -35.20
N GLY A 225 7.58 -12.16 -34.19
CA GLY A 225 8.05 -13.26 -33.34
C GLY A 225 8.69 -12.84 -32.03
N VAL A 226 8.14 -11.82 -31.36
CA VAL A 226 8.70 -11.35 -30.08
C VAL A 226 8.44 -12.37 -28.98
N VAL A 227 9.48 -12.73 -28.24
CA VAL A 227 9.39 -13.55 -27.04
C VAL A 227 9.61 -12.66 -25.82
N PHE A 228 8.67 -12.64 -24.88
CA PHE A 228 8.85 -12.02 -23.58
C PHE A 228 9.56 -13.00 -22.65
N ARG A 229 10.60 -12.51 -21.97
CA ARG A 229 11.51 -13.27 -21.12
C ARG A 229 11.55 -12.67 -19.72
N TRP A 230 11.43 -13.53 -18.71
CA TRP A 230 11.56 -13.17 -17.29
C TRP A 230 12.60 -14.03 -16.57
N LYS A 231 13.48 -13.41 -15.77
CA LYS A 231 14.54 -14.10 -15.03
C LYS A 231 14.48 -13.88 -13.51
N PRO A 232 13.65 -14.62 -12.79
CA PRO A 232 13.51 -14.45 -11.34
C PRO A 232 14.70 -14.95 -10.50
N ASP A 233 15.71 -15.61 -11.08
CA ASP A 233 17.00 -15.89 -10.43
C ASP A 233 18.12 -16.11 -11.46
N TRP A 234 19.37 -15.73 -11.13
CA TRP A 234 20.51 -15.89 -12.06
C TRP A 234 20.78 -17.37 -12.39
N PHE A 235 20.60 -18.25 -11.41
CA PHE A 235 20.97 -19.67 -11.54
C PHE A 235 19.94 -20.52 -12.28
N ASP A 236 18.78 -19.96 -12.61
CA ASP A 236 17.71 -20.68 -13.26
C ASP A 236 17.54 -20.31 -14.73
N ALA A 237 16.93 -21.24 -15.48
CA ALA A 237 16.51 -20.97 -16.84
C ALA A 237 15.46 -19.84 -16.84
N PRO A 238 15.55 -18.89 -17.79
CA PRO A 238 14.49 -17.91 -17.99
C PRO A 238 13.15 -18.58 -18.29
N VAL A 239 12.07 -17.93 -17.88
CA VAL A 239 10.72 -18.27 -18.34
C VAL A 239 10.40 -17.40 -19.55
N GLU A 240 9.89 -18.02 -20.61
CA GLU A 240 9.69 -17.37 -21.92
C GLU A 240 8.29 -17.65 -22.49
N VAL A 241 7.70 -16.65 -23.13
CA VAL A 241 6.42 -16.78 -23.82
C VAL A 241 6.40 -15.92 -25.09
N SER A 242 5.88 -16.47 -26.18
CA SER A 242 5.68 -15.70 -27.41
C SER A 242 4.56 -14.68 -27.23
N LEU A 243 4.83 -13.42 -27.52
CA LEU A 243 3.81 -12.39 -27.58
C LEU A 243 2.96 -12.57 -28.85
N PRO A 244 1.65 -12.26 -28.82
CA PRO A 244 0.84 -12.24 -30.02
C PRO A 244 1.40 -11.22 -31.02
N THR A 245 1.39 -11.62 -32.29
CA THR A 245 1.70 -10.74 -33.42
C THR A 245 0.50 -9.84 -33.70
N GLU A 246 0.72 -8.57 -34.04
CA GLU A 246 -0.32 -7.71 -34.64
C GLU A 246 -0.74 -8.18 -36.04
#